data_AF-A0A1A2YJZ9-F1
#
_entry.id   AF-A0A1A2YJZ9-F1
#
_cell.length_a   1.000
_cell.length_b   1.000
_cell.length_c   1.000
_cell.angle_alpha   90.00
_cell.angle_beta   90.00
_cell.angle_gamma   90.00
#
_symmetry.space_group_name_H-M   'P 1'
#
loop_
_entity.id
_entity.type
_entity.pdbx_description
1 polymer ?
#
loop_
_entity_poly.entity_id
_entity_poly.type
_entity_poly.pdbx_seq_one_letter_code
_entity_poly.pdbx_strand_id
1 'polypeptide(L)'
;MQLRDEANYIGPTINRAARLRDLGHGGQTVLSATTSDLLADGLPADAWLLDLGTHPLRDLPRPERVAQLCHADLRNDFPPLRAAAPRG
;
A
#
# COMPACT_ATOMS: atom_id res chain seq x y z
N MET A 1 -25.44 16.35 -17.53
CA MET A 1 -24.61 16.39 -18.75
C MET A 1 -23.16 16.57 -18.33
N GLN A 2 -22.28 15.68 -18.79
CA GLN A 2 -20.80 15.76 -18.86
C GLN A 2 -20.01 16.09 -17.57
N LEU A 3 -19.34 15.15 -16.90
CA LEU A 3 -18.04 14.48 -17.20
C LEU A 3 -16.79 15.35 -16.94
N ARG A 4 -16.01 14.86 -15.95
CA ARG A 4 -14.55 14.94 -15.76
C ARG A 4 -13.91 16.33 -15.59
N ASP A 5 -13.38 16.53 -14.38
CA ASP A 5 -12.01 17.02 -14.24
C ASP A 5 -11.26 16.09 -13.29
N GLU A 6 -10.30 15.39 -13.89
CA GLU A 6 -9.39 14.40 -13.32
C GLU A 6 -8.42 15.05 -12.32
N ALA A 7 -8.31 14.44 -11.14
CA ALA A 7 -7.14 14.50 -10.25
C ALA A 7 -6.71 15.88 -9.69
N ASN A 8 -7.63 16.83 -9.48
CA ASN A 8 -7.33 18.01 -8.68
C ASN A 8 -7.40 17.69 -7.17
N TYR A 9 -6.39 17.01 -6.64
CA TYR A 9 -6.26 16.82 -5.19
C TYR A 9 -5.80 18.13 -4.54
N ILE A 10 -6.72 19.05 -4.26
CA ILE A 10 -6.43 20.32 -3.57
C ILE A 10 -7.08 20.32 -2.18
N GLY A 11 -6.25 20.11 -1.15
CA GLY A 11 -6.55 20.23 0.28
C GLY A 11 -5.63 19.31 1.09
N PRO A 12 -4.90 19.79 2.13
CA PRO A 12 -3.74 19.16 2.81
C PRO A 12 -3.15 17.90 2.16
N THR A 13 -2.90 17.98 0.86
CA THR A 13 -3.10 16.85 -0.06
C THR A 13 -2.31 15.62 0.30
N ILE A 14 -3.08 14.62 0.73
CA ILE A 14 -2.60 13.36 1.25
C ILE A 14 -2.15 12.48 0.08
N ASN A 15 -0.86 12.53 -0.27
CA ASN A 15 -0.28 11.47 -1.11
C ASN A 15 -0.29 10.13 -0.32
N ARG A 16 -1.33 9.31 -0.55
CA ARG A 16 -1.50 7.99 0.07
C ARG A 16 -0.34 7.05 -0.31
N ALA A 17 0.09 7.08 -1.56
CA ALA A 17 1.18 6.23 -2.05
C ALA A 17 2.52 6.56 -1.36
N ALA A 18 2.82 7.84 -1.13
CA ALA A 18 4.01 8.26 -0.39
C ALA A 18 3.96 7.76 1.06
N ARG A 19 2.82 7.91 1.75
CA ARG A 19 2.66 7.42 3.12
C ARG A 19 2.76 5.90 3.21
N LEU A 20 2.20 5.19 2.24
CA LEU A 20 2.28 3.74 2.14
C LEU A 20 3.73 3.29 1.93
N ARG A 21 4.46 3.95 1.02
CA ARG A 21 5.89 3.71 0.81
C ARG A 21 6.69 3.94 2.08
N ASP A 22 6.36 4.96 2.86
CA ASP A 22 7.06 5.26 4.11
C ASP A 22 6.87 4.15 5.19
N LEU A 23 5.83 3.31 5.07
CA LEU A 23 5.69 2.08 5.88
C LEU A 23 6.65 0.96 5.45
N GLY A 24 7.02 0.93 4.18
CA GLY A 24 7.84 -0.14 3.61
C GLY A 24 9.33 -0.01 3.92
N HIS A 25 10.07 -1.05 3.57
CA HIS A 25 11.54 -1.06 3.60
C HIS A 25 12.13 -0.94 2.20
N GLY A 26 13.42 -0.59 2.11
CA GLY A 26 14.13 -0.60 0.83
C GLY A 26 14.05 -1.97 0.15
N GLY A 27 13.58 -2.02 -1.09
CA GLY A 27 13.36 -3.25 -1.86
C GLY A 27 12.02 -3.94 -1.62
N GLN A 28 11.18 -3.44 -0.70
CA GLN A 28 9.85 -3.97 -0.44
C GLN A 28 8.80 -3.28 -1.31
N THR A 29 7.97 -4.06 -2.01
CA THR A 29 6.83 -3.55 -2.77
C THR A 29 5.55 -3.71 -1.97
N VAL A 30 5.02 -2.60 -1.46
CA VAL A 30 3.77 -2.54 -0.70
C VAL A 30 2.63 -1.97 -1.54
N LEU A 31 1.44 -2.54 -1.37
CA LEU A 31 0.23 -2.21 -2.12
C LEU A 31 -0.89 -1.78 -1.18
N SER A 32 -1.72 -0.86 -1.66
CA SER A 32 -2.99 -0.51 -1.02
C SER A 32 -4.01 -1.63 -1.20
N ALA A 33 -5.08 -1.62 -0.41
CA ALA A 33 -6.22 -2.51 -0.58
C ALA A 33 -6.75 -2.47 -2.02
N THR A 34 -6.99 -1.26 -2.54
CA THR A 34 -7.52 -1.04 -3.88
C THR A 34 -6.62 -1.62 -4.96
N THR A 35 -5.31 -1.42 -4.86
CA THR A 35 -4.36 -1.99 -5.83
C THR A 35 -4.28 -3.51 -5.72
N SER A 36 -4.36 -4.04 -4.50
CA SER A 36 -4.34 -5.48 -4.26
C SER A 36 -5.56 -6.16 -4.87
N ASP A 37 -6.75 -5.58 -4.67
CA ASP A 37 -8.01 -6.09 -5.22
C ASP A 37 -8.01 -6.07 -6.75
N LEU A 38 -7.44 -5.03 -7.36
CA LEU A 38 -7.31 -4.94 -8.82
C LEU A 38 -6.34 -5.97 -9.42
N LEU A 39 -5.30 -6.37 -8.67
CA LEU A 39 -4.31 -7.34 -9.13
C LEU A 39 -4.68 -8.79 -8.82
N ALA A 40 -5.63 -9.03 -7.92
CA ALA A 40 -5.97 -10.36 -7.42
C ALA A 40 -6.20 -11.40 -8.53
N ASP A 41 -6.80 -10.99 -9.65
CA ASP A 41 -7.14 -11.88 -10.77
C ASP A 41 -6.07 -11.91 -11.89
N GLY A 42 -5.00 -11.11 -11.78
CA GLY A 42 -4.08 -10.83 -12.88
C GLY A 42 -2.59 -10.89 -12.52
N LEU A 43 -2.24 -11.52 -11.41
CA LEU A 43 -0.84 -11.68 -11.02
C LEU A 43 -0.08 -12.55 -12.05
N PRO A 44 1.17 -12.20 -12.38
CA PRO A 44 2.00 -13.07 -13.19
C PRO A 44 2.26 -14.39 -12.47
N ALA A 45 2.68 -15.41 -13.24
CA ALA A 45 3.13 -16.67 -12.66
C ALA A 45 4.22 -16.40 -11.60
N ASP A 46 4.19 -17.18 -10.52
CA ASP A 46 5.14 -17.09 -9.40
C ASP A 46 5.11 -15.76 -8.60
N ALA A 47 4.12 -14.89 -8.85
CA ALA A 47 3.78 -13.77 -7.97
C ALA A 47 2.59 -14.09 -7.06
N TRP A 48 2.62 -13.56 -5.84
CA TRP A 48 1.50 -13.63 -4.90
C TRP A 48 1.43 -12.38 -4.04
N LEU A 49 0.27 -12.17 -3.40
CA LEU A 49 0.09 -11.10 -2.43
C LEU A 49 0.12 -11.68 -1.02
N LEU A 50 0.92 -11.06 -0.15
CA LEU A 50 0.94 -11.35 1.28
C LEU A 50 0.21 -10.24 2.03
N ASP A 51 -0.86 -10.58 2.75
CA ASP A 51 -1.55 -9.59 3.60
C ASP A 51 -0.66 -9.20 4.79
N LEU A 52 -0.37 -7.91 4.93
CA LEU A 52 0.40 -7.35 6.04
C LEU A 52 -0.52 -6.71 7.09
N GLY A 53 -1.84 -6.81 6.92
CA GLY A 53 -2.84 -6.31 7.84
C GLY A 53 -3.22 -4.84 7.62
N THR A 54 -3.83 -4.26 8.65
CA THR A 54 -4.40 -2.91 8.60
C THR A 54 -3.57 -1.94 9.42
N HIS A 55 -3.14 -0.83 8.82
CA HIS A 55 -2.21 0.14 9.41
C HIS A 55 -2.76 1.55 9.36
N PRO A 56 -2.68 2.33 10.45
CA PRO A 56 -3.05 3.74 10.41
C PRO A 56 -2.06 4.51 9.52
N LEU A 57 -2.57 5.14 8.47
CA LEU A 57 -1.79 6.08 7.68
C LEU A 57 -2.02 7.50 8.22
N ARG A 58 -0.93 8.25 8.40
CA ARG A 58 -0.98 9.64 8.87
C ARG A 58 -1.97 10.45 8.02
N ASP A 59 -2.78 11.29 8.64
CA ASP A 59 -3.76 12.17 7.99
C ASP A 59 -4.92 11.45 7.30
N LEU A 60 -4.95 10.11 7.25
CA LEU A 60 -6.12 9.38 6.79
C LEU A 60 -7.06 9.13 7.97
N PRO A 61 -8.37 9.38 7.79
CA PRO A 61 -9.37 9.18 8.85
C PRO A 61 -9.63 7.69 9.14
N ARG A 62 -9.23 6.80 8.24
CA ARG A 62 -9.42 5.35 8.36
C ARG A 62 -8.07 4.65 8.14
N PRO A 63 -7.81 3.53 8.83
CA PRO A 63 -6.61 2.76 8.58
C PRO A 63 -6.68 2.07 7.21
N GLU A 64 -5.52 1.84 6.62
CA GLU A 64 -5.36 1.26 5.29
C GLU A 64 -4.99 -0.22 5.41
N ARG A 65 -5.60 -1.09 4.62
CA ARG A 65 -5.10 -2.47 4.45
C ARG A 65 -3.89 -2.44 3.53
N VAL A 66 -2.83 -3.10 3.96
CA VAL A 66 -1.55 -3.14 3.25
C VAL A 66 -1.23 -4.59 2.90
N ALA A 67 -0.86 -4.82 1.65
CA ALA A 67 -0.32 -6.09 1.20
C ALA A 67 1.10 -5.90 0.65
N GLN A 68 1.89 -6.96 0.65
CA GLN A 68 3.16 -7.02 -0.07
C GLN A 68 2.97 -7.79 -1.37
N LEU A 69 3.49 -7.24 -2.46
CA LEU A 69 3.70 -8.02 -3.67
C LEU A 69 4.98 -8.85 -3.52
N CYS A 70 4.83 -10.16 -3.63
CA CYS A 70 5.91 -11.12 -3.54
C CYS A 70 6.11 -11.82 -4.90
N HIS A 71 7.33 -12.27 -5.14
CA HIS A 71 7.68 -13.08 -6.31
C HIS A 71 8.80 -14.06 -5.94
N ALA A 72 8.85 -15.24 -6.58
CA ALA A 72 9.85 -16.27 -6.27
C ALA A 72 11.31 -15.76 -6.40
N ASP A 73 11.56 -14.94 -7.43
CA ASP A 73 12.88 -14.36 -7.71
C ASP A 73 13.21 -13.07 -6.93
N LEU A 74 12.30 -12.58 -6.08
CA LEU A 74 12.49 -11.36 -5.31
C LEU A 74 12.69 -11.67 -3.82
N ARG A 75 13.38 -10.77 -3.12
CA ARG A 75 13.41 -10.81 -1.66
C ARG A 75 11.99 -10.54 -1.13
N ASN A 76 11.45 -11.49 -0.38
CA ASN A 76 10.12 -11.37 0.23
C ASN A 76 10.17 -11.17 1.76
N ASP A 77 11.29 -11.50 2.40
CA ASP A 77 11.45 -11.37 3.84
C ASP A 77 11.93 -9.96 4.22
N PHE A 78 11.05 -9.22 4.89
CA PHE A 78 11.33 -7.90 5.44
C PHE A 78 10.99 -7.85 6.93
N PRO A 79 11.62 -6.95 7.70
CA PRO A 79 11.15 -6.64 9.05
C PRO A 79 9.69 -6.15 9.02
N PRO A 80 8.98 -6.13 10.16
CA PRO A 80 7.64 -5.53 10.25
C PRO A 80 7.61 -4.12 9.68
N LEU A 81 6.46 -3.70 9.12
CA LEU A 81 6.29 -2.37 8.54
C LEU A 81 6.68 -1.25 9.53
N ARG A 82 7.28 -0.20 8.99
CA ARG A 82 7.69 0.99 9.73
C ARG A 82 6.43 1.79 10.09
N ALA A 83 6.01 1.64 11.34
CA ALA A 83 4.87 2.28 12.00
C ALA A 83 3.56 1.46 12.04
N ALA A 84 3.52 0.58 13.03
CA ALA A 84 2.48 0.60 14.07
C ALA A 84 3.07 0.18 15.44
N ALA A 85 4.27 0.63 15.80
CA ALA A 85 4.68 0.53 17.20
C ALA A 85 3.83 1.54 17.99
N PRO A 86 3.07 1.13 19.03
CA PRO A 86 2.50 2.11 19.93
C PRO A 86 3.66 2.95 20.45
N ARG A 87 3.53 4.28 20.37
CA ARG A 87 4.37 5.14 21.19
C ARG A 87 4.00 4.78 22.63
N GLY A 88 4.88 4.06 23.31
CA GLY A 88 4.87 3.98 24.77
C GLY A 88 5.09 5.36 25.37
#